data_AF-M0MBB3-F1
#
_entry.id   AF-M0MBB3-F1
#
_cell.length_a   1.000
_cell.length_b   1.000
_cell.length_c   1.000
_cell.angle_alpha   90.00
_cell.angle_beta   90.00
_cell.angle_gamma   90.00
#
_symmetry.space_group_name_H-M   'P 1'
#
loop_
_entity.id
_entity.type
_entity.pdbx_description
1 polymer ?
#
loop_
_entity_poly.entity_id
_entity_poly.type
_entity_poly.pdbx_seq_one_letter_code
_entity_poly.pdbx_strand_id
1 'polypeptide(L)'
;MSLATGTDQPALPTVIGNVLSDARPGGLDRQVLVERVAEISGATMDDVEEVLQGELERGAVYRLDSEIKRTPSGGKGFGGDSR
;
A
#
# COMPACT_ATOMS: atom_id res chain seq x y z
N MET A 1 30.63 17.83 -13.16
CA MET A 1 30.43 16.59 -12.38
C MET A 1 29.01 16.64 -11.81
N SER A 2 28.06 15.90 -12.39
CA SER A 2 26.69 15.89 -11.90
C SER A 2 26.55 14.85 -10.80
N LEU A 3 26.19 15.28 -9.60
CA LEU A 3 25.81 14.39 -8.50
C LEU A 3 24.54 13.67 -8.92
N ALA A 4 24.64 12.36 -9.15
CA ALA A 4 23.48 11.49 -9.18
C ALA A 4 22.91 11.47 -7.75
N THR A 5 21.91 12.30 -7.47
CA THR A 5 21.02 12.08 -6.34
C THR A 5 20.24 10.82 -6.66
N GLY A 6 20.79 9.67 -6.29
CA GLY A 6 20.04 8.43 -6.21
C GLY A 6 18.98 8.62 -5.14
N THR A 7 17.78 9.03 -5.54
CA THR A 7 16.62 9.00 -4.66
C THR A 7 16.19 7.54 -4.53
N ASP A 8 16.89 6.80 -3.67
CA ASP A 8 16.54 5.43 -3.24
C ASP A 8 15.33 5.46 -2.29
N GLN A 9 14.42 6.42 -2.50
CA GLN A 9 13.24 6.60 -1.67
C GLN A 9 12.17 5.68 -2.25
N PRO A 10 11.75 4.63 -1.53
CA PRO A 10 10.83 3.64 -2.06
C PRO A 10 9.50 4.30 -2.43
N ALA A 11 8.92 3.90 -3.56
CA ALA A 11 7.64 4.45 -4.01
C ALA A 11 6.53 4.17 -2.98
N LEU A 12 5.66 5.17 -2.73
CA LEU A 12 4.59 5.09 -1.73
C LEU A 12 3.71 3.84 -1.82
N PRO A 13 3.26 3.38 -3.00
CA PRO A 13 2.48 2.13 -3.11
C PRO A 13 3.25 0.91 -2.60
N THR A 14 4.57 0.86 -2.82
CA THR A 14 5.43 -0.22 -2.33
C THR A 14 5.53 -0.19 -0.81
N VAL A 15 5.69 1.01 -0.21
CA VAL A 15 5.75 1.17 1.25
C VAL A 15 4.42 0.78 1.90
N ILE A 16 3.28 1.24 1.36
CA ILE A 16 1.94 0.85 1.82
C ILE A 16 1.79 -0.68 1.79
N GLY A 17 2.17 -1.31 0.68
CA GLY A 17 2.11 -2.76 0.52
C GLY A 17 2.98 -3.52 1.52
N ASN A 18 4.16 -3.00 1.86
CA ASN A 18 5.06 -3.60 2.84
C ASN A 18 4.50 -3.47 4.26
N VAL A 19 4.08 -2.26 4.66
CA VAL A 19 3.50 -1.98 5.98
C VAL A 19 2.27 -2.85 6.24
N LEU A 20 1.39 -3.00 5.26
CA LEU A 20 0.21 -3.89 5.37
C LEU A 20 0.58 -5.38 5.37
N SER A 21 1.72 -5.76 4.78
CA SER A 21 2.18 -7.15 4.82
C SER A 21 2.72 -7.53 6.19
N ASP A 22 3.33 -6.59 6.91
CA ASP A 22 3.82 -6.78 8.27
C ASP A 22 2.69 -6.77 9.31
N ALA A 23 1.58 -6.09 9.03
CA ALA A 23 0.42 -6.00 9.90
C ALA A 23 -0.57 -7.19 9.79
N ARG A 24 -0.20 -8.28 9.10
CA ARG A 24 -1.07 -9.44 8.97
C ARG A 24 -1.28 -10.17 10.31
N PRO A 25 -2.47 -10.75 10.52
CA PRO A 25 -3.62 -10.84 9.61
C PRO A 25 -4.63 -9.68 9.72
N GLY A 26 -4.45 -8.76 10.67
CA GLY A 26 -5.43 -7.71 11.01
C GLY A 26 -5.45 -6.52 10.05
N GLY A 27 -4.39 -6.26 9.28
CA GLY A 27 -4.29 -4.96 8.59
C GLY A 27 -4.04 -3.85 9.60
N LEU A 28 -4.34 -2.61 9.23
CA LEU A 28 -4.07 -1.45 10.09
C LEU A 28 -5.22 -0.45 10.06
N ASP A 29 -5.44 0.22 11.18
CA ASP A 29 -6.19 1.47 11.17
C ASP A 29 -5.61 2.45 10.13
N ARG A 30 -6.49 3.23 9.49
CA ARG A 30 -6.11 4.16 8.42
C ARG A 30 -5.07 5.18 8.89
N GLN A 31 -5.26 5.77 10.07
CA GLN A 31 -4.35 6.78 10.60
C GLN A 31 -2.98 6.15 10.89
N VAL A 32 -2.96 4.98 11.52
CA VAL A 32 -1.71 4.24 11.83
C VAL A 32 -0.96 3.86 10.55
N LEU A 33 -1.67 3.46 9.49
CA LEU A 33 -1.05 3.17 8.20
C LEU A 33 -0.40 4.42 7.60
N VAL A 34 -1.12 5.55 7.56
CA VAL A 34 -0.64 6.80 6.97
C VAL A 34 0.60 7.31 7.73
N GLU A 35 0.55 7.32 9.05
CA GLU A 35 1.67 7.74 9.91
C GLU A 35 2.93 6.88 9.67
N ARG A 36 2.80 5.55 9.68
CA ARG A 36 3.93 4.65 9.45
C ARG A 36 4.52 4.77 8.05
N VAL A 37 3.67 4.91 7.02
CA VAL A 37 4.13 5.06 5.65
C VAL A 37 4.85 6.40 5.49
N ALA A 38 4.33 7.48 6.06
CA ALA A 38 5.00 8.80 6.05
C ALA A 38 6.37 8.74 6.74
N GLU A 39 6.46 8.05 7.90
CA GLU A 39 7.73 7.86 8.63
C GLU A 39 8.77 7.09 7.80
N ILE A 40 8.37 5.97 7.17
CA ILE A 40 9.27 5.13 6.38
C ILE A 40 9.67 5.79 5.07
N SER A 41 8.72 6.41 4.39
CA SER A 41 8.92 6.97 3.06
C SER A 41 9.47 8.39 3.09
N GLY A 42 9.35 9.13 4.19
CA GLY A 42 9.66 10.56 4.27
C GLY A 42 8.67 11.47 3.53
N ALA A 43 7.54 10.94 3.05
CA ALA A 43 6.48 11.72 2.41
C ALA A 43 5.58 12.42 3.44
N THR A 44 4.80 13.40 2.99
CA THR A 44 3.79 14.02 3.86
C THR A 44 2.59 13.08 4.04
N MET A 45 1.82 13.28 5.13
CA MET A 45 0.61 12.48 5.34
C MET A 45 -0.41 12.67 4.22
N ASP A 46 -0.55 13.88 3.67
CA ASP A 46 -1.43 14.17 2.54
C ASP A 46 -1.02 13.40 1.27
N ASP A 47 0.27 13.34 0.94
CA ASP A 47 0.76 12.56 -0.21
C ASP A 47 0.44 11.06 -0.04
N VAL A 48 0.60 10.56 1.19
CA VAL A 48 0.27 9.16 1.52
C VAL A 48 -1.23 8.91 1.43
N GLU A 49 -2.06 9.84 1.89
CA GLU A 49 -3.52 9.75 1.78
C GLU A 49 -3.99 9.72 0.32
N GLU A 50 -3.41 10.58 -0.54
CA GLU A 50 -3.73 10.62 -1.97
C GLU A 50 -3.39 9.28 -2.65
N VAL A 51 -2.19 8.76 -2.40
CA VAL A 51 -1.78 7.46 -2.96
C VAL A 51 -2.61 6.32 -2.39
N LEU A 52 -2.90 6.32 -1.09
CA LEU A 52 -3.75 5.31 -0.45
C LEU A 52 -5.16 5.31 -1.05
N GLN A 53 -5.73 6.48 -1.32
CA GLN A 53 -7.02 6.60 -1.99
C GLN A 53 -6.96 6.00 -3.40
N GLY A 54 -5.89 6.27 -4.17
CA GLY A 54 -5.67 5.63 -5.47
C GLY A 54 -5.57 4.10 -5.39
N GLU A 55 -4.89 3.56 -4.37
CA GLU A 55 -4.78 2.11 -4.17
C GLU A 55 -6.11 1.46 -3.76
N LEU A 56 -6.96 2.18 -3.01
CA LEU A 56 -8.33 1.77 -2.68
C LEU A 56 -9.21 1.72 -3.93
N GLU A 57 -9.17 2.76 -4.77
CA GLU A 57 -9.95 2.86 -6.01
C GLU A 57 -9.57 1.78 -7.02
N ARG A 58 -8.28 1.43 -7.09
CA ARG A 58 -7.78 0.36 -7.97
C ARG A 58 -7.99 -1.04 -7.38
N GLY A 59 -8.44 -1.14 -6.13
CA GLY A 59 -8.66 -2.42 -5.44
C GLY A 59 -7.39 -3.16 -5.04
N ALA A 60 -6.23 -2.49 -4.99
CA ALA A 60 -4.98 -3.08 -4.50
C ALA A 60 -5.00 -3.26 -2.97
N VAL A 61 -5.74 -2.38 -2.29
CA VAL A 61 -6.10 -2.47 -0.88
C VAL A 61 -7.60 -2.28 -0.74
N TYR A 62 -8.16 -2.67 0.40
CA TYR A 62 -9.58 -2.50 0.71
C TYR A 62 -9.77 -2.10 2.18
N ARG A 63 -10.91 -1.47 2.45
CA ARG A 63 -11.35 -1.19 3.83
C ARG A 63 -12.25 -2.33 4.31
N LEU A 64 -11.97 -2.86 5.49
CA LEU A 64 -12.82 -3.79 6.22
C LEU A 64 -12.99 -3.25 7.63
N ASP A 65 -14.22 -2.90 8.00
CA ASP A 65 -14.50 -2.17 9.24
C ASP A 65 -13.68 -0.86 9.30
N SER A 66 -12.89 -0.66 10.36
CA SER A 66 -11.96 0.47 10.51
C SER A 66 -10.56 0.20 9.94
N GLU A 67 -10.30 -1.00 9.44
CA GLU A 67 -8.96 -1.43 9.03
C GLU A 67 -8.79 -1.35 7.50
N ILE A 68 -7.61 -0.94 7.07
CA ILE A 68 -7.13 -1.08 5.70
C ILE A 68 -6.36 -2.39 5.60
N LYS A 69 -6.67 -3.17 4.57
CA LYS A 69 -6.09 -4.48 4.30
C LYS A 69 -5.59 -4.55 2.87
N ARG A 70 -4.53 -5.34 2.67
CA ARG A 70 -4.05 -5.66 1.33
C ARG A 70 -5.02 -6.63 0.67
N THR A 71 -5.45 -6.34 -0.56
CA THR A 71 -6.21 -7.31 -1.35
C THR A 71 -5.33 -8.54 -1.57
N PRO A 72 -5.77 -9.75 -1.19
CA PRO A 72 -5.00 -10.95 -1.43
C PRO A 72 -4.73 -11.07 -2.93
N SER A 73 -3.46 -11.04 -3.31
CA SER A 73 -3.01 -11.32 -4.67
C SER A 73 -3.08 -12.84 -4.91
N GLY A 74 -4.27 -13.42 -4.77
CA GLY A 74 -4.55 -14.84 -4.94
C GLY A 74 -5.74 -14.99 -5.90
N GLY A 75 -5.45 -15.13 -7.20
CA GLY A 75 -6.52 -15.22 -8.19
C GLY A 75 -6.18 -15.27 -9.67
N LYS A 76 -4.93 -15.42 -10.10
CA LYS A 76 -4.70 -16.06 -11.41
C LYS A 76 -4.98 -17.56 -11.22
N GLY A 77 -6.25 -17.94 -11.25
CA GLY A 77 -6.66 -19.33 -10.96
C GLY A 77 -8.15 -19.64 -10.99
N PHE A 78 -9.05 -18.65 -11.14
CA PHE A 78 -10.48 -18.92 -11.40
C PHE A 78 -10.91 -18.20 -12.68
N GLY A 79 -10.43 -18.72 -13.80
CA GLY A 79 -10.75 -18.27 -15.15
C GLY A 79 -10.72 -19.47 -16.09
N GLY A 80 -11.72 -20.34 -15.94
CA GLY A 80 -12.25 -21.26 -16.93
C GLY A 80 -11.30 -21.96 -17.89
N ASP A 81 -10.87 -23.17 -17.54
CA ASP A 81 -10.94 -24.27 -18.51
C ASP A 81 -12.22 -25.06 -18.19
N SER A 82 -13.33 -24.50 -18.68
CA SER A 82 -14.50 -25.30 -18.98
C SER A 82 -14.39 -25.65 -20.45
N ARG A 83 -13.78 -26.79 -20.77
CA ARG A 83 -14.02 -27.55 -22.01
C ARG A 83 -13.41 -28.94 -21.96
#